data_AF-A0A1E7QAF1-F1
#
_entry.id   AF-A0A1E7QAF1-F1
#
_cell.length_a   1.000
_cell.length_b   1.000
_cell.length_c   1.000
_cell.angle_alpha   90.00
_cell.angle_beta   90.00
_cell.angle_gamma   90.00
#
_symmetry.space_group_name_H-M   'P 1'
#
loop_
_entity.id
_entity.type
_entity.pdbx_description
1 polymer ?
#
loop_
_entity_poly.entity_id
_entity_poly.type
_entity_poly.pdbx_seq_one_letter_code
_entity_poly.pdbx_strand_id
1 'polypeptide(L)' 'MGGISIWQILIILFIFSTGILPWLCALCSKKVQGKHKFIWFIMSFFISWLGYLVYYFTIVKELPENKT' A
#
# COMPACT_ATOMS: atom_id res chain seq x y z
N MET A 1 28.84 -10.30 -10.89
CA MET A 1 27.40 -10.60 -10.70
C MET A 1 27.09 -10.41 -9.22
N GLY A 2 26.56 -9.24 -8.84
CA GLY A 2 26.23 -8.96 -7.44
C GLY A 2 25.04 -9.80 -7.01
N GLY A 3 25.24 -10.68 -6.03
CA GLY A 3 24.17 -11.49 -5.45
C GLY A 3 23.13 -10.60 -4.77
N ILE A 4 21.87 -11.04 -4.82
CA ILE A 4 20.78 -10.37 -4.11
C ILE A 4 21.12 -10.39 -2.61
N SER A 5 21.25 -9.20 -2.02
CA SER A 5 21.58 -9.06 -0.60
C SER A 5 20.36 -9.42 0.24
N ILE A 6 20.58 -9.98 1.43
CA ILE A 6 19.54 -10.33 2.41
C ILE A 6 18.62 -9.13 2.70
N TRP A 7 19.17 -7.92 2.69
CA TRP A 7 18.42 -6.68 2.84
C TRP A 7 17.41 -6.44 1.72
N GLN A 8 17.75 -6.77 0.47
CA GLN A 8 16.83 -6.62 -0.67
C GLN A 8 15.67 -7.61 -0.58
N ILE A 9 15.95 -8.84 -0.14
CA ILE A 9 14.91 -9.85 0.08
C ILE A 9 13.95 -9.39 1.19
N LEU A 10 14.46 -8.87 2.29
CA LEU A 10 13.63 -8.33 3.38
C LEU A 10 12.75 -7.15 2.92
N ILE A 11 13.29 -6.25 2.10
CA ILE A 11 12.52 -5.12 1.54
C ILE A 11 11.40 -5.63 0.63
N ILE A 12 11.70 -6.58 -0.27
CA ILE A 12 10.70 -7.17 -1.16
C ILE A 12 9.61 -7.87 -0.33
N LEU A 13 9.99 -8.60 0.70
CA LEU A 13 9.05 -9.32 1.58
C LEU A 13 8.18 -8.35 2.38
N PHE A 14 8.74 -7.22 2.82
CA PHE A 14 7.99 -6.16 3.50
C PHE A 14 6.99 -5.46 2.57
N ILE A 15 7.40 -5.14 1.34
CA ILE A 15 6.51 -4.55 0.32
C ILE A 15 5.40 -5.54 -0.05
N PHE A 16 5.74 -6.82 -0.21
CA PHE A 16 4.76 -7.86 -0.49
C PHE A 16 3.79 -8.06 0.68
N SER A 17 4.29 -8.02 1.91
CA SER A 17 3.49 -8.16 3.13
C SER A 17 2.53 -6.98 3.35
N THR A 18 2.97 -5.76 3.07
CA THR A 18 2.16 -4.54 3.30
C THR A 18 1.25 -4.19 2.14
N GLY A 19 1.64 -4.52 0.90
CA GLY A 19 0.85 -4.26 -0.29
C GLY A 19 -0.07 -5.42 -0.67
N ILE A 20 0.49 -6.61 -0.85
CA ILE A 20 -0.21 -7.73 -1.50
C ILE A 20 -0.89 -8.65 -0.49
N LEU A 21 -0.31 -8.84 0.69
CA LEU A 21 -0.89 -9.68 1.76
C LEU A 21 -2.27 -9.22 2.25
N PRO A 22 -2.51 -7.93 2.56
CA PRO A 22 -3.85 -7.49 2.98
C PRO A 22 -4.88 -7.70 1.86
N TRP A 23 -4.47 -7.61 0.59
CA TRP A 23 -5.34 -7.88 -0.54
C TRP A 23 -5.68 -9.37 -0.67
N LEU A 24 -4.69 -10.25 -0.51
CA LEU A 24 -4.89 -11.70 -0.51
C LEU A 24 -5.75 -12.15 0.68
N CYS A 25 -5.51 -11.62 1.89
CA CYS A 25 -6.34 -11.87 3.06
C CYS A 25 -7.79 -11.38 2.87
N ALA A 26 -7.98 -10.22 2.22
CA ALA A 26 -9.31 -9.69 1.89
C ALA A 26 -10.06 -10.57 0.89
N LEU A 27 -9.38 -11.05 -0.16
CA LEU A 27 -9.98 -11.87 -1.21
C LEU A 27 -10.23 -13.32 -0.76
N CYS A 28 -9.34 -13.90 0.06
CA CYS A 28 -9.40 -15.32 0.45
C CYS A 28 -10.36 -15.59 1.63
N SER A 29 -10.89 -14.56 2.30
CA SER A 29 -11.82 -14.75 3.44
C SER A 29 -13.13 -15.42 3.01
N LYS A 30 -13.38 -16.68 3.40
CA LYS A 30 -14.65 -17.38 3.12
C LYS A 30 -15.82 -16.90 3.98
N LYS A 31 -15.57 -16.00 4.95
CA LYS A 31 -16.54 -15.51 5.94
C LYS A 31 -17.40 -14.34 5.44
N VAL A 32 -17.00 -13.71 4.32
CA VAL A 32 -17.64 -12.51 3.78
C VAL A 32 -17.97 -12.77 2.30
N GLN A 33 -19.23 -12.64 1.90
CA GLN A 33 -19.68 -12.88 0.52
C GLN A 33 -20.03 -11.56 -0.19
N GLY A 34 -19.68 -11.45 -1.47
CA GLY A 34 -20.10 -10.34 -2.34
C GLY A 34 -19.51 -8.96 -1.99
N LYS A 35 -20.36 -7.94 -1.89
CA LYS A 35 -20.00 -6.51 -1.83
C LYS A 35 -19.11 -6.13 -0.63
N HIS A 36 -19.24 -6.84 0.49
CA HIS A 36 -18.43 -6.56 1.68
C HIS A 36 -16.95 -6.90 1.51
N LYS A 37 -16.58 -7.88 0.66
CA LYS A 37 -15.18 -8.15 0.33
C LYS A 37 -14.55 -7.01 -0.46
N PHE A 38 -15.32 -6.47 -1.41
CA PHE A 38 -14.86 -5.39 -2.27
C PHE A 38 -14.63 -4.10 -1.47
N ILE A 39 -15.54 -3.78 -0.56
CA ILE A 39 -15.37 -2.66 0.39
C ILE A 39 -14.17 -2.87 1.30
N TRP A 40 -13.92 -4.09 1.76
CA TRP A 40 -12.78 -4.38 2.63
C TRP A 40 -11.42 -4.30 1.90
N PHE A 41 -11.39 -4.73 0.63
CA PHE A 41 -10.25 -4.52 -0.27
C PHE A 41 -10.01 -3.03 -0.52
N ILE A 42 -11.06 -2.27 -0.85
CA ILE A 42 -10.99 -0.82 -1.08
C ILE A 42 -10.50 -0.09 0.17
N MET A 43 -11.02 -0.41 1.35
CA MET A 43 -10.55 0.19 2.61
C MET A 43 -9.07 -0.10 2.87
N SER A 44 -8.62 -1.34 2.64
CA SER A 44 -7.21 -1.72 2.81
C SER A 44 -6.30 -1.01 1.81
N PHE A 45 -6.77 -0.83 0.57
CA PHE A 45 -6.07 -0.08 -0.47
C PHE A 45 -5.90 1.41 -0.09
N PHE A 46 -6.98 2.06 0.36
CA PHE A 46 -6.93 3.47 0.77
C PHE A 46 -6.11 3.69 2.05
N ILE A 47 -6.15 2.76 3.00
CA ILE A 47 -5.32 2.84 4.23
C ILE A 47 -3.83 2.74 3.91
N SER A 48 -3.44 1.90 2.95
CA SER A 48 -2.04 1.78 2.52
C SER A 48 -1.49 3.09 1.93
N TRP A 49 -2.34 3.88 1.26
CA TRP A 49 -1.96 5.13 0.60
C TRP A 49 -2.26 6.39 1.43
N LEU A 50 -2.94 6.26 2.56
CA LEU A 50 -3.38 7.36 3.40
C LEU A 50 -2.20 8.22 3.89
N GLY A 51 -1.08 7.59 4.26
CA GLY A 51 0.13 8.30 4.66
C GLY A 51 0.73 9.16 3.54
N TYR A 52 0.73 8.65 2.30
CA TYR A 52 1.15 9.41 1.12
C TYR A 52 0.19 10.57 0.83
N LEU A 53 -1.12 10.31 0.86
CA LEU A 53 -2.14 11.33 0.59
C LEU A 53 -2.08 12.47 1.61
N VAL A 54 -1.97 12.16 2.90
CA VAL A 54 -1.86 13.19 3.95
C VAL A 54 -0.61 14.04 3.74
N TYR A 55 0.55 13.42 3.50
CA TYR A 55 1.78 14.16 3.24
C TYR A 55 1.68 15.03 1.97
N TYR A 56 1.10 14.49 0.90
CA TYR A 56 0.91 15.20 -0.35
C TYR A 56 -0.04 16.40 -0.20
N PHE A 57 -1.20 16.20 0.42
CA PHE A 57 -2.19 17.26 0.59
C PHE A 57 -1.77 18.33 1.61
N THR A 58 -1.11 17.94 2.69
CA THR A 58 -0.67 18.90 3.74
C THR A 58 0.61 19.62 3.35
N ILE A 59 1.62 18.90 2.85
CA ILE A 59 2.97 19.45 2.68
C ILE A 59 3.24 19.82 1.22
N VAL A 60 2.97 18.90 0.28
CA VAL A 60 3.30 19.14 -1.14
C VAL A 60 2.38 20.18 -1.76
N LYS A 61 1.11 20.23 -1.37
CA LYS A 61 0.14 21.18 -1.91
C LYS A 61 0.35 22.62 -1.42
N GLU A 62 0.99 22.80 -0.27
CA GLU A 62 1.36 24.11 0.29
C GLU A 62 2.72 24.62 -0.22
N LEU A 63 3.52 23.74 -0.84
CA LEU A 63 4.78 24.13 -1.44
C LEU A 63 4.50 24.95 -2.71
N PRO A 64 5.01 26.20 -2.79
CA PRO A 64 4.89 26.97 -4.02
C PRO A 64 5.59 26.22 -5.15
N GLU A 65 4.90 26.08 -6.29
CA GLU A 65 5.43 25.48 -7.51
C GLU A 65 6.79 26.13 -7.83
N ASN A 66 7.88 25.43 -7.56
CA ASN A 66 9.19 25.86 -8.00
C ASN A 66 9.22 25.64 -9.51
N LYS A 67 8.86 26.68 -10.24
CA LYS A 67 8.99 26.77 -11.70
C LYS A 67 10.47 26.70 -12.03
N THR A 68 10.99 25.49 -12.20
CA THR A 68 12.27 25.24 -12.85
C THR A 68 12.03 24.95 -14.32
#